data_AF-A0A5C4RXM8-F1
#
_entry.id   AF-A0A5C4RXM8-F1
#
_cell.length_a   1.000
_cell.length_b   1.000
_cell.length_c   1.000
_cell.angle_alpha   90.00
_cell.angle_beta   90.00
_cell.angle_gamma   90.00
#
_symmetry.space_group_name_H-M   'P 1'
#
loop_
_entity.id
_entity.type
_entity.pdbx_description
1 polymer ?
#
loop_
_entity_poly.entity_id
_entity_poly.type
_entity_poly.pdbx_seq_one_letter_code
_entity_poly.pdbx_strand_id
1 'polypeptide(L)'
;MNSPHRHYHRLAWAAVLLALGVIVFGSFVRLSNAGLSCPDWPTCYGQAAWPTHDHEIAAANESFERAVEVSKAWREQFHRHIAAALGVLVLVLALLAVRKRRLGVASVLVAAGLVALSIPVYMGVDGLFASNHVAAMALFLAAEAILFVQAMRWSNADGARLGTLILMVIVFQAVLGMWTVIWLVKPIIVMAHLLGGLLTLSLLTWLAWKSTPGPALVFAEAPRLRRLLWVGLGLLVVQIALGGWTSANYAALACGTDFPTCLGQWWPAQDYREGFVLWRGIGVDYEGGVLDGPARVAIQMTHRMMALLVAGHLLVVGIRMVRTPGLVFWGSVLLGLLTAQVALGISNIVLGLPLWVATAHNAGAALLLFTVVGLLARLRAPE
;
A
#
# COMPACT_ATOMS: atom_id res chain seq x y z
N MET A 1 16.84 8.84 18.03
CA MET A 1 17.22 7.42 17.83
C MET A 1 18.72 7.42 17.67
N ASN A 2 19.44 6.50 18.33
CA ASN A 2 20.88 6.39 18.13
C ASN A 2 21.08 5.76 16.75
N SER A 3 21.57 6.52 15.78
CA SER A 3 21.68 6.03 14.41
C SER A 3 22.64 4.84 14.36
N PRO A 4 22.20 3.67 13.86
CA PRO A 4 23.06 2.50 13.80
C PRO A 4 24.20 2.70 12.79
N HIS A 5 24.08 3.63 11.82
CA HIS A 5 25.07 3.91 10.78
C HIS A 5 25.04 5.41 10.37
N ARG A 6 26.15 5.98 9.88
CA ARG A 6 26.26 7.43 9.56
C ARG A 6 25.22 7.91 8.53
N HIS A 7 24.82 7.04 7.61
CA HIS A 7 23.88 7.35 6.52
C HIS A 7 22.54 6.60 6.60
N TYR A 8 22.19 6.04 7.77
CA TYR A 8 20.97 5.24 7.93
C TYR A 8 19.68 6.00 7.53
N HIS A 9 19.56 7.27 7.91
CA HIS A 9 18.43 8.11 7.55
C HIS A 9 18.30 8.32 6.03
N ARG A 10 19.41 8.38 5.29
CA ARG A 10 19.39 8.55 3.83
C ARG A 10 18.80 7.32 3.14
N LEU A 11 19.18 6.14 3.61
CA LEU A 11 18.60 4.87 3.13
C LEU A 11 17.11 4.78 3.49
N ALA A 12 16.72 5.21 4.69
CA ALA A 12 15.31 5.24 5.09
C ALA A 12 14.49 6.20 4.21
N TRP A 13 15.03 7.37 3.87
CA TRP A 13 14.38 8.30 2.93
C TRP A 13 14.32 7.76 1.50
N ALA A 14 15.37 7.09 1.03
CA ALA A 14 15.33 6.39 -0.26
C ALA A 14 14.23 5.31 -0.28
N ALA A 15 14.07 4.57 0.81
CA ALA A 15 13.01 3.58 0.96
C ALA A 15 11.61 4.22 0.99
N VAL A 16 11.44 5.39 1.63
CA VAL A 16 10.18 6.15 1.58
C VAL A 16 9.85 6.56 0.14
N LEU A 17 10.81 7.11 -0.60
CA LEU A 17 10.60 7.52 -1.99
C LEU A 17 10.28 6.33 -2.90
N LEU A 18 11.00 5.23 -2.74
CA LEU A 18 10.74 4.01 -3.49
C LEU A 18 9.37 3.41 -3.14
N ALA A 19 8.99 3.36 -1.86
CA ALA A 19 7.66 2.91 -1.43
C ALA A 19 6.53 3.77 -2.01
N LEU A 20 6.72 5.10 -2.05
CA LEU A 20 5.77 5.99 -2.72
C LEU A 20 5.67 5.68 -4.21
N GLY A 21 6.80 5.47 -4.90
CA GLY A 21 6.83 5.06 -6.30
C GLY A 21 6.12 3.73 -6.54
N VAL A 22 6.34 2.72 -5.69
CA VAL A 22 5.68 1.41 -5.73
C VAL A 22 4.16 1.57 -5.59
N ILE A 23 3.68 2.37 -4.63
CA ILE A 23 2.24 2.59 -4.42
C ILE A 23 1.58 3.30 -5.60
N VAL A 24 2.21 4.39 -6.09
CA VAL A 24 1.66 5.16 -7.21
C VAL A 24 1.64 4.32 -8.49
N PHE A 25 2.73 3.62 -8.78
CA PHE A 25 2.80 2.76 -9.95
C PHE A 25 1.87 1.54 -9.84
N GLY A 26 1.72 0.95 -8.66
CA GLY A 26 0.72 -0.10 -8.41
C GLY A 26 -0.72 0.38 -8.67
N SER A 27 -1.04 1.63 -8.30
CA SER A 27 -2.35 2.22 -8.65
C SER A 27 -2.53 2.35 -10.17
N PHE A 28 -1.48 2.71 -10.91
CA PHE A 28 -1.49 2.76 -12.37
C PHE A 28 -1.67 1.37 -12.99
N VAL A 29 -1.00 0.32 -12.47
CA VAL A 29 -1.22 -1.07 -12.91
C VAL A 29 -2.68 -1.47 -12.75
N ARG A 30 -3.28 -1.20 -11.58
CA ARG A 30 -4.69 -1.51 -11.33
C ARG A 30 -5.64 -0.73 -12.22
N LEU A 31 -5.49 0.59 -12.29
CA LEU A 31 -6.41 1.48 -13.02
C LEU A 31 -6.31 1.34 -14.54
N SER A 32 -5.23 0.72 -15.02
CA SER A 32 -5.02 0.44 -16.44
C SER A 32 -5.31 -1.02 -16.82
N ASN A 33 -6.01 -1.75 -15.94
CA ASN A 33 -6.42 -3.16 -16.11
C ASN A 33 -5.26 -4.08 -16.46
N ALA A 34 -4.12 -3.86 -15.81
CA ALA A 34 -2.91 -4.67 -15.98
C ALA A 34 -2.63 -5.56 -14.75
N GLY A 35 -3.51 -5.59 -13.74
CA GLY A 35 -3.29 -6.35 -12.51
C GLY A 35 -3.39 -7.88 -12.65
N LEU A 36 -3.84 -8.35 -13.81
CA LEU A 36 -3.95 -9.77 -14.18
C LEU A 36 -3.26 -10.05 -15.54
N SER A 37 -2.26 -9.25 -15.89
CA SER A 37 -1.53 -9.40 -17.15
C SER A 37 -0.46 -10.50 -17.11
N CYS A 38 0.06 -10.83 -15.93
CA CYS A 38 0.94 -11.97 -15.71
C CYS A 38 0.14 -13.11 -15.03
N PRO A 39 0.14 -14.33 -15.59
CA PRO A 39 -0.72 -15.40 -15.10
C PRO A 39 -0.23 -16.07 -13.82
N ASP A 40 1.05 -15.93 -13.53
CA ASP A 40 1.83 -16.60 -12.51
C ASP A 40 2.54 -15.59 -11.59
N TRP A 41 3.17 -16.12 -10.53
CA TRP A 41 3.95 -15.35 -9.56
C TRP A 41 5.04 -16.24 -8.95
N PRO A 42 6.29 -15.75 -8.75
CA PRO A 42 6.78 -14.38 -8.96
C PRO A 42 7.17 -14.05 -10.42
N THR A 43 7.12 -15.04 -11.31
CA THR A 43 7.39 -14.92 -12.74
C THR A 43 6.22 -14.31 -13.52
N CYS A 44 6.44 -13.99 -14.80
CA CYS A 44 5.41 -13.62 -15.77
C CYS A 44 5.57 -14.51 -17.00
N TYR A 45 4.61 -15.40 -17.23
CA TYR A 45 4.67 -16.47 -18.25
C TYR A 45 5.90 -17.38 -18.07
N GLY A 46 6.22 -17.74 -16.83
CA GLY A 46 7.38 -18.57 -16.48
C GLY A 46 8.73 -17.86 -16.57
N GLN A 47 8.76 -16.59 -16.96
CA GLN A 47 9.99 -15.79 -17.11
C GLN A 47 10.16 -14.79 -15.97
N ALA A 48 11.40 -14.40 -15.69
CA ALA A 48 11.69 -13.34 -14.72
C ALA A 48 11.25 -11.95 -15.22
N ALA A 49 11.29 -11.71 -16.53
CA ALA A 49 10.70 -10.56 -17.19
C ALA A 49 9.37 -10.98 -17.85
N TRP A 50 8.93 -10.31 -18.91
CA TRP A 50 7.76 -10.68 -19.69
C TRP A 50 8.17 -11.06 -21.13
N PRO A 51 7.43 -11.96 -21.80
CA PRO A 51 7.69 -12.31 -23.20
C PRO A 51 7.63 -11.08 -24.10
N THR A 52 8.62 -10.92 -24.99
CA THR A 52 8.65 -9.82 -25.97
C THR A 52 8.91 -10.29 -27.40
N HIS A 53 9.47 -11.49 -27.56
CA HIS A 53 9.73 -12.06 -28.87
C HIS A 53 8.59 -12.99 -29.30
N ASP A 54 8.30 -13.04 -30.61
CA ASP A 54 7.16 -13.80 -31.16
C ASP A 54 7.15 -15.28 -30.74
N HIS A 55 8.32 -15.92 -30.70
CA HIS A 55 8.44 -17.32 -30.28
C HIS A 55 8.16 -17.54 -28.79
N GLU A 56 8.55 -16.60 -27.93
CA GLU A 56 8.25 -16.63 -26.49
C GLU A 56 6.75 -16.41 -26.26
N ILE A 57 6.15 -15.48 -27.01
CA ILE A 57 4.73 -15.17 -26.96
C ILE A 57 3.91 -16.39 -27.42
N ALA A 58 4.32 -17.04 -28.52
CA ALA A 58 3.66 -18.26 -29.01
C ALA A 58 3.71 -19.39 -27.97
N ALA A 59 4.90 -19.68 -27.42
CA ALA A 59 5.06 -20.71 -26.39
C ALA A 59 4.26 -20.40 -25.11
N ALA A 60 4.23 -19.13 -24.69
CA ALA A 60 3.46 -18.68 -23.55
C ALA A 60 1.94 -18.84 -23.79
N ASN A 61 1.45 -18.51 -24.98
CA ASN A 61 0.04 -18.66 -25.35
C ASN A 61 -0.40 -20.12 -25.47
N GLU A 62 0.53 -21.06 -25.68
CA GLU A 62 0.25 -22.50 -25.63
C GLU A 62 0.20 -23.04 -24.19
N SER A 63 0.97 -22.44 -23.28
CA SER A 63 1.18 -22.96 -21.92
C SER A 63 0.25 -22.35 -20.86
N PHE A 64 -0.27 -21.13 -21.10
CA PHE A 64 -1.08 -20.39 -20.14
C PHE A 64 -2.44 -20.03 -20.71
N GLU A 65 -3.48 -20.09 -19.88
CA GLU A 65 -4.86 -19.77 -20.28
C GLU A 65 -5.06 -18.30 -20.70
N ARG A 66 -4.30 -17.38 -20.11
CA ARG A 66 -4.37 -15.94 -20.41
C ARG A 66 -3.37 -15.56 -21.49
N ALA A 67 -3.84 -15.15 -22.66
CA ALA A 67 -2.96 -14.73 -23.75
C ALA A 67 -2.06 -13.53 -23.37
N VAL A 68 -0.84 -13.51 -23.90
CA VAL A 68 0.14 -12.46 -23.63
C VAL A 68 -0.32 -11.12 -24.20
N GLU A 69 -0.55 -10.15 -23.32
CA GLU A 69 -0.72 -8.75 -23.69
C GLU A 69 0.51 -7.93 -23.29
N VAL A 70 1.51 -7.87 -24.16
CA VAL A 70 2.81 -7.20 -23.87
C VAL A 70 2.61 -5.78 -23.31
N SER A 71 1.64 -5.04 -23.86
CA SER A 71 1.35 -3.66 -23.44
C SER A 71 0.88 -3.52 -21.98
N LYS A 72 0.39 -4.60 -21.36
CA LYS A 72 -0.03 -4.68 -19.96
C LYS A 72 0.99 -5.44 -19.09
N ALA A 73 1.54 -6.55 -19.60
CA ALA A 73 2.46 -7.43 -18.88
C ALA A 73 3.67 -6.68 -18.30
N TRP A 74 4.25 -5.74 -19.06
CA TRP A 74 5.37 -4.95 -18.57
C TRP A 74 5.00 -4.09 -17.35
N ARG A 75 3.76 -3.60 -17.26
CA ARG A 75 3.31 -2.75 -16.14
C ARG A 75 3.28 -3.58 -14.86
N GLU A 76 2.71 -4.77 -14.91
CA GLU A 76 2.64 -5.63 -13.73
C GLU A 76 4.02 -6.14 -13.31
N GLN A 77 4.82 -6.65 -14.26
CA GLN A 77 6.12 -7.22 -13.94
C GLN A 77 7.12 -6.14 -13.49
N PHE A 78 7.10 -4.96 -14.10
CA PHE A 78 7.91 -3.83 -13.63
C PHE A 78 7.51 -3.41 -12.21
N HIS A 79 6.22 -3.39 -11.89
CA HIS A 79 5.75 -3.12 -10.53
C HIS A 79 6.31 -4.14 -9.52
N ARG A 80 6.31 -5.42 -9.86
CA ARG A 80 6.91 -6.49 -9.03
C ARG A 80 8.40 -6.29 -8.84
N HIS A 81 9.15 -5.86 -9.86
CA HIS A 81 10.57 -5.56 -9.76
C HIS A 81 10.88 -4.38 -8.83
N ILE A 82 10.14 -3.28 -8.93
CA ILE A 82 10.34 -2.12 -8.02
C ILE A 82 9.94 -2.48 -6.57
N ALA A 83 8.94 -3.35 -6.37
CA ALA A 83 8.58 -3.86 -5.06
C ALA A 83 9.68 -4.78 -4.49
N ALA A 84 10.28 -5.64 -5.31
CA ALA A 84 11.43 -6.47 -4.90
C ALA A 84 12.64 -5.61 -4.52
N ALA A 85 12.93 -4.55 -5.27
CA ALA A 85 13.98 -3.58 -4.94
C ALA A 85 13.73 -2.90 -3.58
N LEU A 86 12.47 -2.55 -3.28
CA LEU A 86 12.08 -2.05 -1.96
C LEU A 86 12.31 -3.09 -0.87
N GLY A 87 11.97 -4.35 -1.12
CA GLY A 87 12.22 -5.46 -0.18
C GLY A 87 13.69 -5.65 0.16
N VAL A 88 14.58 -5.59 -0.85
CA VAL A 88 16.04 -5.63 -0.63
C VAL A 88 16.51 -4.43 0.19
N LEU A 89 16.05 -3.22 -0.13
CA LEU A 89 16.42 -2.02 0.61
C LEU A 89 15.96 -2.08 2.08
N VAL A 90 14.76 -2.60 2.33
CA VAL A 90 14.26 -2.81 3.70
C VAL A 90 15.03 -3.91 4.43
N LEU A 91 15.40 -4.99 3.76
CA LEU A 91 16.27 -6.02 4.33
C LEU A 91 17.62 -5.42 4.76
N VAL A 92 18.23 -4.58 3.92
CA VAL A 92 19.46 -3.85 4.28
C VAL A 92 19.25 -2.94 5.49
N LEU A 93 18.15 -2.17 5.53
CA LEU A 93 17.82 -1.34 6.69
C LEU A 93 17.66 -2.18 7.97
N ALA A 94 16.95 -3.30 7.90
CA ALA A 94 16.76 -4.22 9.03
C ALA A 94 18.10 -4.78 9.50
N LEU A 95 18.95 -5.30 8.60
CA LEU A 95 20.28 -5.83 8.92
C LEU A 95 21.18 -4.79 9.58
N LEU A 96 21.20 -3.55 9.06
CA LEU A 96 21.96 -2.45 9.65
C LEU A 96 21.44 -2.09 11.05
N ALA A 97 20.12 -2.10 11.26
CA ALA A 97 19.51 -1.79 12.54
C ALA A 97 19.80 -2.86 13.61
N VAL A 98 19.83 -4.14 13.23
CA VAL A 98 20.05 -5.27 14.15
C VAL A 98 21.52 -5.65 14.32
N ARG A 99 22.46 -4.99 13.63
CA ARG A 99 23.89 -5.37 13.58
C ARG A 99 24.58 -5.46 14.94
N LYS A 100 24.11 -4.72 15.94
CA LYS A 100 24.64 -4.71 17.31
C LYS A 100 23.81 -5.55 18.29
N ARG A 101 22.73 -6.20 17.82
CA ARG A 101 21.84 -7.00 18.66
C ARG A 101 22.33 -8.45 18.68
N ARG A 102 22.32 -9.07 19.87
CA ARG A 102 22.64 -10.49 20.04
C ARG A 102 21.69 -11.34 19.18
N LEU A 103 22.25 -12.19 18.31
CA LEU A 103 21.53 -12.98 17.31
C LEU A 103 20.72 -12.19 16.28
N GLY A 104 20.85 -10.85 16.20
CA GLY A 104 20.02 -10.01 15.35
C GLY A 104 20.18 -10.33 13.87
N VAL A 105 21.41 -10.21 13.37
CA VAL A 105 21.74 -10.50 11.95
C VAL A 105 21.36 -11.93 11.59
N ALA A 106 21.74 -12.91 12.40
CA ALA A 106 21.41 -14.32 12.17
C ALA A 106 19.90 -14.53 12.04
N SER A 107 19.09 -13.97 12.95
CA SER A 107 17.63 -14.13 12.90
C SER A 107 16.99 -13.53 11.64
N VAL A 108 17.47 -12.37 11.19
CA VAL A 108 16.97 -11.72 9.97
C VAL A 108 17.39 -12.51 8.72
N LEU A 109 18.63 -13.01 8.67
CA LEU A 109 19.11 -13.82 7.55
C LEU A 109 18.41 -15.18 7.48
N VAL A 110 18.16 -15.83 8.62
CA VAL A 110 17.39 -17.08 8.67
C VAL A 110 15.97 -16.84 8.17
N ALA A 111 15.28 -15.81 8.63
CA ALA A 111 13.94 -15.47 8.14
C ALA A 111 13.94 -15.18 6.63
N ALA A 112 14.90 -14.39 6.14
CA ALA A 112 15.03 -14.11 4.71
C ALA A 112 15.32 -15.38 3.89
N GLY A 113 16.15 -16.28 4.40
CA GLY A 113 16.44 -17.58 3.77
C GLY A 113 15.22 -18.50 3.72
N LEU A 114 14.41 -18.53 4.78
CA LEU A 114 13.15 -19.29 4.80
C LEU A 114 12.14 -18.76 3.77
N VAL A 115 12.02 -17.44 3.62
CA VAL A 115 11.17 -16.83 2.57
C VAL A 115 11.73 -17.12 1.18
N ALA A 116 13.05 -17.02 0.99
CA ALA A 116 13.66 -17.34 -0.29
C ALA A 116 13.47 -18.82 -0.68
N LEU A 117 13.49 -19.73 0.30
CA LEU A 117 13.24 -21.15 0.10
C LEU A 117 11.75 -21.47 -0.13
N SER A 118 10.83 -20.70 0.45
CA SER A 118 9.39 -20.97 0.29
C SER A 118 8.93 -20.80 -1.16
N ILE A 119 9.56 -19.92 -1.94
CA ILE A 119 9.24 -19.67 -3.35
C ILE A 119 9.46 -20.91 -4.24
N PRO A 120 10.67 -21.48 -4.35
CA PRO A 120 10.87 -22.69 -5.16
C PRO A 120 10.09 -23.89 -4.61
N VAL A 121 9.93 -24.01 -3.28
CA VAL A 121 9.07 -25.06 -2.68
C VAL A 121 7.61 -24.92 -3.13
N TYR A 122 7.12 -23.68 -3.28
CA TYR A 122 5.79 -23.42 -3.81
C TYR A 122 5.68 -23.79 -5.29
N MET A 123 6.63 -23.35 -6.11
CA MET A 123 6.60 -23.56 -7.57
C MET A 123 6.89 -25.01 -7.97
N GLY A 124 7.66 -25.75 -7.16
CA GLY A 124 8.36 -26.94 -7.63
C GLY A 124 9.58 -26.59 -8.48
N VAL A 125 10.50 -27.53 -8.62
CA VAL A 125 11.66 -27.41 -9.51
C VAL A 125 11.75 -28.69 -10.33
N ASP A 126 11.60 -28.54 -11.65
CA ASP A 126 11.62 -29.66 -12.59
C ASP A 126 12.87 -30.51 -12.42
N GLY A 127 12.67 -31.82 -12.30
CA GLY A 127 13.74 -32.80 -12.08
C GLY A 127 14.33 -32.83 -10.67
N LEU A 128 13.88 -31.96 -9.75
CA LEU A 128 14.38 -31.91 -8.37
C LEU A 128 13.29 -32.26 -7.33
N PHE A 129 12.16 -31.53 -7.32
CA PHE A 129 11.02 -31.83 -6.44
C PHE A 129 9.72 -31.20 -6.95
N ALA A 130 8.59 -31.84 -6.63
CA ALA A 130 7.26 -31.32 -6.94
C ALA A 130 6.85 -30.14 -6.04
N SER A 131 5.93 -29.30 -6.52
CA SER A 131 5.34 -28.20 -5.76
C SER A 131 4.69 -28.69 -4.45
N ASN A 132 4.99 -28.03 -3.33
CA ASN A 132 4.38 -28.34 -2.04
C ASN A 132 3.93 -27.05 -1.32
N HIS A 133 2.67 -26.69 -1.51
CA HIS A 133 2.10 -25.45 -0.97
C HIS A 133 2.05 -25.44 0.57
N VAL A 134 1.86 -26.60 1.21
CA VAL A 134 1.81 -26.70 2.68
C VAL A 134 3.20 -26.44 3.28
N ALA A 135 4.24 -27.04 2.71
CA ALA A 135 5.62 -26.81 3.14
C ALA A 135 6.05 -25.36 2.89
N ALA A 136 5.72 -24.79 1.73
CA ALA A 136 5.99 -23.38 1.43
C ALA A 136 5.33 -22.44 2.45
N MET A 137 4.06 -22.68 2.78
CA MET A 137 3.34 -21.91 3.80
C MET A 137 3.99 -22.06 5.19
N ALA A 138 4.40 -23.26 5.57
CA ALA A 138 5.06 -23.49 6.85
C ALA A 138 6.40 -22.73 6.96
N LEU A 139 7.22 -22.73 5.90
CA LEU A 139 8.47 -21.97 5.83
C LEU A 139 8.23 -20.46 5.97
N PHE A 140 7.23 -19.95 5.25
CA PHE A 140 6.82 -18.55 5.31
C PHE A 140 6.35 -18.14 6.71
N LEU A 141 5.45 -18.93 7.32
CA LEU A 141 4.94 -18.65 8.67
C LEU A 141 6.05 -18.72 9.73
N ALA A 142 7.01 -19.64 9.58
CA ALA A 142 8.18 -19.70 10.44
C ALA A 142 9.04 -18.42 10.31
N ALA A 143 9.24 -17.91 9.10
CA ALA A 143 9.97 -16.65 8.89
C ALA A 143 9.26 -15.46 9.57
N GLU A 144 7.95 -15.33 9.37
CA GLU A 144 7.12 -14.30 10.02
C GLU A 144 7.18 -14.39 11.55
N ALA A 145 7.08 -15.60 12.10
CA ALA A 145 7.18 -15.84 13.54
C ALA A 145 8.55 -15.42 14.11
N ILE A 146 9.65 -15.72 13.42
CA ILE A 146 11.00 -15.30 13.82
C ILE A 146 11.08 -13.77 13.84
N LEU A 147 10.64 -13.10 12.78
CA LEU A 147 10.66 -11.64 12.69
C LEU A 147 9.81 -11.00 13.80
N PHE A 148 8.61 -11.55 14.04
CA PHE A 148 7.69 -11.08 15.07
C PHE A 148 8.30 -11.18 16.48
N VAL A 149 8.79 -12.37 16.86
CA VAL A 149 9.40 -12.61 18.17
C VAL A 149 10.57 -11.65 18.40
N GLN A 150 11.43 -11.46 17.41
CA GLN A 150 12.60 -10.60 17.54
C GLN A 150 12.22 -9.12 17.62
N ALA A 151 11.24 -8.67 16.83
CA ALA A 151 10.69 -7.32 16.92
C ALA A 151 10.12 -7.02 18.32
N MET A 152 9.45 -7.98 18.95
CA MET A 152 8.92 -7.81 20.31
C MET A 152 10.03 -7.72 21.37
N ARG A 153 11.14 -8.45 21.18
CA ARG A 153 12.28 -8.44 22.12
C ARG A 153 13.11 -7.15 22.09
N TRP A 154 13.21 -6.47 20.96
CA TRP A 154 14.06 -5.28 20.84
C TRP A 154 13.30 -3.99 21.13
N SER A 155 13.99 -2.96 21.63
CA SER A 155 13.43 -1.62 21.77
C SER A 155 13.58 -0.81 20.48
N ASN A 156 12.87 0.33 20.38
CA ASN A 156 12.97 1.26 19.25
C ASN A 156 14.18 2.23 19.34
N ALA A 157 15.17 1.96 20.19
CA ALA A 157 16.26 2.91 20.48
C ALA A 157 17.22 3.14 19.29
N ASP A 158 17.41 2.12 18.45
CA ASP A 158 18.32 2.04 17.31
C ASP A 158 17.61 1.68 15.99
N GLY A 159 16.27 1.63 16.01
CA GLY A 159 15.46 1.29 14.84
C GLY A 159 15.31 -0.21 14.60
N ALA A 160 15.90 -1.09 15.43
CA ALA A 160 15.87 -2.53 15.24
C ALA A 160 14.43 -3.09 15.17
N ARG A 161 13.61 -2.84 16.20
CA ARG A 161 12.19 -3.28 16.22
C ARG A 161 11.44 -2.78 14.99
N LEU A 162 11.55 -1.48 14.69
CA LEU A 162 10.82 -0.89 13.57
C LEU A 162 11.28 -1.44 12.20
N GLY A 163 12.59 -1.57 11.98
CA GLY A 163 13.13 -2.16 10.76
C GLY A 163 12.69 -3.61 10.55
N THR A 164 12.67 -4.41 11.61
CA THR A 164 12.18 -5.79 11.57
C THR A 164 10.67 -5.88 11.31
N LEU A 165 9.86 -5.01 11.92
CA LEU A 165 8.42 -4.95 11.64
C LEU A 165 8.14 -4.53 10.20
N ILE A 166 8.91 -3.58 9.64
CA ILE A 166 8.75 -3.19 8.22
C ILE A 166 9.10 -4.38 7.31
N LEU A 167 10.18 -5.11 7.60
CA LEU A 167 10.55 -6.30 6.85
C LEU A 167 9.43 -7.36 6.89
N MET A 168 8.89 -7.62 8.08
CA MET A 168 7.76 -8.54 8.29
C MET A 168 6.54 -8.12 7.44
N VAL A 169 6.15 -6.85 7.50
CA VAL A 169 5.03 -6.33 6.68
C VAL A 169 5.30 -6.50 5.18
N ILE A 170 6.53 -6.23 4.70
CA ILE A 170 6.87 -6.39 3.27
C ILE A 170 6.84 -7.87 2.84
N VAL A 171 7.33 -8.78 3.67
CA VAL A 171 7.29 -10.22 3.39
C VAL A 171 5.84 -10.70 3.29
N PHE A 172 4.98 -10.28 4.21
CA PHE A 172 3.53 -10.55 4.13
C PHE A 172 2.85 -9.89 2.91
N GLN A 173 3.29 -8.68 2.52
CA GLN A 173 2.80 -7.99 1.33
C GLN A 173 3.10 -8.75 0.02
N ALA A 174 4.22 -9.46 -0.06
CA ALA A 174 4.54 -10.30 -1.22
C ALA A 174 3.50 -11.41 -1.41
N VAL A 175 3.07 -12.05 -0.31
CA VAL A 175 2.00 -13.07 -0.34
C VAL A 175 0.65 -12.46 -0.70
N LEU A 176 0.32 -11.29 -0.17
CA LEU A 176 -0.90 -10.58 -0.57
C LEU A 176 -0.90 -10.23 -2.07
N GLY A 177 0.24 -9.77 -2.60
CA GLY A 177 0.39 -9.50 -4.03
C GLY A 177 0.23 -10.77 -4.88
N MET A 178 0.83 -11.88 -4.47
CA MET A 178 0.61 -13.19 -5.11
C MET A 178 -0.87 -13.59 -5.11
N TRP A 179 -1.58 -13.44 -3.98
CA TRP A 179 -3.01 -13.74 -3.89
C TRP A 179 -3.88 -12.81 -4.74
N THR A 180 -3.46 -11.57 -5.02
CA THR A 180 -4.20 -10.72 -5.97
C THR A 180 -4.22 -11.30 -7.38
N VAL A 181 -3.23 -12.10 -7.77
CA VAL A 181 -3.19 -12.76 -9.07
C VAL A 181 -3.93 -14.09 -9.02
N ILE A 182 -3.63 -14.93 -8.01
CA ILE A 182 -4.21 -16.28 -7.90
C ILE A 182 -5.71 -16.25 -7.64
N TRP A 183 -6.20 -15.29 -6.85
CA TRP A 183 -7.64 -15.13 -6.58
C TRP A 183 -8.26 -13.98 -7.36
N LEU A 184 -7.78 -13.74 -8.60
CA LEU A 184 -8.39 -12.89 -9.62
C LEU A 184 -8.84 -11.52 -9.07
N VAL A 185 -7.89 -10.80 -8.47
CA VAL A 185 -8.05 -9.46 -7.90
C VAL A 185 -9.23 -9.30 -6.94
N LYS A 186 -9.52 -10.34 -6.14
CA LYS A 186 -10.57 -10.34 -5.13
C LYS A 186 -10.51 -9.08 -4.23
N PRO A 187 -11.63 -8.34 -4.05
CA PRO A 187 -11.60 -6.99 -3.48
C PRO A 187 -10.98 -6.87 -2.09
N ILE A 188 -11.26 -7.81 -1.19
CA ILE A 188 -10.72 -7.79 0.17
C ILE A 188 -9.20 -7.95 0.20
N ILE A 189 -8.63 -8.76 -0.71
CA ILE A 189 -7.18 -8.95 -0.81
C ILE A 189 -6.53 -7.72 -1.43
N VAL A 190 -7.12 -7.17 -2.50
CA VAL A 190 -6.60 -5.95 -3.14
C VAL A 190 -6.59 -4.80 -2.15
N MET A 191 -7.65 -4.63 -1.36
CA MET A 191 -7.71 -3.62 -0.30
C MET A 191 -6.68 -3.91 0.81
N ALA A 192 -6.54 -5.16 1.26
CA ALA A 192 -5.53 -5.53 2.25
C ALA A 192 -4.10 -5.30 1.75
N HIS A 193 -3.83 -5.58 0.48
CA HIS A 193 -2.57 -5.30 -0.19
C HIS A 193 -2.29 -3.79 -0.19
N LEU A 194 -3.24 -2.96 -0.65
CA LEU A 194 -3.13 -1.50 -0.60
C LEU A 194 -2.85 -0.97 0.81
N LEU A 195 -3.63 -1.42 1.80
CA LEU A 195 -3.47 -0.97 3.19
C LEU A 195 -2.12 -1.37 3.78
N GLY A 196 -1.60 -2.57 3.48
CA GLY A 196 -0.27 -2.97 3.94
C GLY A 196 0.88 -2.26 3.20
N GLY A 197 0.70 -1.88 1.94
CA GLY A 197 1.61 -0.98 1.23
C GLY A 197 1.70 0.40 1.90
N LEU A 198 0.54 0.96 2.27
CA LEU A 198 0.45 2.24 3.00
C LEU A 198 0.95 2.16 4.44
N LEU A 199 0.78 1.01 5.10
CA LEU A 199 1.41 0.71 6.39
C LEU A 199 2.93 0.71 6.25
N THR A 200 3.48 0.05 5.21
CA THR A 200 4.91 0.08 4.88
C THR A 200 5.41 1.52 4.71
N LEU A 201 4.72 2.33 3.90
CA LEU A 201 5.05 3.76 3.73
C LEU A 201 5.02 4.52 5.07
N SER A 202 4.00 4.28 5.91
CA SER A 202 3.84 4.95 7.21
C SER A 202 4.98 4.58 8.16
N LEU A 203 5.33 3.30 8.26
CA LEU A 203 6.41 2.82 9.13
C LEU A 203 7.78 3.30 8.63
N LEU A 204 8.02 3.29 7.31
CA LEU A 204 9.24 3.84 6.71
C LEU A 204 9.36 5.35 6.94
N THR A 205 8.25 6.09 6.80
CA THR A 205 8.19 7.53 7.09
C THR A 205 8.54 7.80 8.54
N TRP A 206 7.97 7.01 9.46
CA TRP A 206 8.28 7.11 10.88
C TRP A 206 9.76 6.81 11.16
N LEU A 207 10.31 5.76 10.56
CA LEU A 207 11.72 5.38 10.69
C LEU A 207 12.66 6.47 10.15
N ALA A 208 12.36 7.02 8.98
CA ALA A 208 13.12 8.08 8.33
C ALA A 208 13.16 9.34 9.21
N TRP A 209 12.02 9.78 9.74
CA TRP A 209 11.98 10.90 10.67
C TRP A 209 12.69 10.62 11.99
N LYS A 210 12.53 9.44 12.59
CA LYS A 210 13.20 9.10 13.86
C LYS A 210 14.73 8.96 13.73
N SER A 211 15.21 8.62 12.54
CA SER A 211 16.65 8.53 12.22
C SER A 211 17.28 9.83 11.76
N THR A 212 16.46 10.80 11.31
CA THR A 212 16.93 12.13 10.93
C THR A 212 17.39 12.90 12.17
N PRO A 213 18.57 13.56 12.17
CA PRO A 213 18.99 14.44 13.26
C PRO A 213 18.11 15.69 13.39
N GLY A 214 17.82 16.13 14.62
CA GLY A 214 17.02 17.33 14.89
C GLY A 214 15.61 17.39 14.24
N PRO A 215 14.83 16.30 14.13
CA PRO A 215 13.58 16.31 13.37
C PRO A 215 12.40 16.85 14.20
N ALA A 216 12.60 17.10 15.49
CA ALA A 216 11.52 17.37 16.44
C ALA A 216 10.88 18.74 16.18
N LEU A 217 9.57 18.78 16.34
CA LEU A 217 8.73 19.98 16.27
C LEU A 217 8.17 20.20 17.68
N VAL A 218 8.78 21.10 18.45
CA VAL A 218 8.48 21.29 19.88
C VAL A 218 7.52 22.46 20.05
N PHE A 219 6.31 22.18 20.54
CA PHE A 219 5.23 23.17 20.70
C PHE A 219 4.37 22.84 21.93
N ALA A 220 3.90 23.85 22.67
CA ALA A 220 3.04 23.65 23.83
C ALA A 220 1.71 22.96 23.47
N GLU A 221 1.16 23.26 22.29
CA GLU A 221 -0.08 22.66 21.77
C GLU A 221 0.09 21.23 21.25
N ALA A 222 1.31 20.69 21.24
CA ALA A 222 1.61 19.39 20.65
C ALA A 222 0.73 18.25 21.19
N PRO A 223 0.41 18.11 22.49
CA PRO A 223 -0.45 17.02 22.95
C PRO A 223 -1.85 17.03 22.31
N ARG A 224 -2.45 18.23 22.20
CA ARG A 224 -3.78 18.41 21.59
C ARG A 224 -3.72 18.17 20.08
N LEU A 225 -2.73 18.73 19.39
CA LEU A 225 -2.54 18.52 17.95
C LEU A 225 -2.27 17.05 17.62
N ARG A 226 -1.45 16.35 18.42
CA ARG A 226 -1.20 14.92 18.25
C ARG A 226 -2.48 14.09 18.37
N ARG A 227 -3.35 14.39 19.34
CA ARG A 227 -4.65 13.72 19.47
C ARG A 227 -5.50 13.91 18.21
N LEU A 228 -5.58 15.14 17.70
CA LEU A 228 -6.32 15.44 16.46
C LEU A 228 -5.72 14.75 15.24
N LEU A 229 -4.38 14.67 15.14
CA LEU A 229 -3.69 13.97 14.07
C LEU A 229 -3.90 12.45 14.14
N TRP A 230 -3.97 11.85 15.33
CA TRP A 230 -4.31 10.42 15.47
C TRP A 230 -5.74 10.11 15.05
N VAL A 231 -6.70 10.97 15.43
CA VAL A 231 -8.08 10.88 14.93
C VAL A 231 -8.09 11.02 13.40
N GLY A 232 -7.37 12.00 12.86
CA GLY A 232 -7.26 12.25 11.43
C GLY A 232 -6.63 11.08 10.68
N LEU A 233 -5.62 10.43 11.27
CA LEU A 233 -5.00 9.22 10.71
C LEU A 233 -6.01 8.07 10.66
N GLY A 234 -6.78 7.83 11.72
CA GLY A 234 -7.83 6.82 11.72
C GLY A 234 -8.88 7.06 10.64
N LEU A 235 -9.39 8.28 10.54
CA LEU A 235 -10.34 8.68 9.49
C LEU A 235 -9.75 8.50 8.09
N LEU A 236 -8.50 8.92 7.88
CA LEU A 236 -7.81 8.79 6.60
C LEU A 236 -7.59 7.33 6.20
N VAL A 237 -7.23 6.45 7.14
CA VAL A 237 -7.11 5.00 6.88
C VAL A 237 -8.43 4.40 6.44
N VAL A 238 -9.54 4.74 7.11
CA VAL A 238 -10.88 4.29 6.71
C VAL A 238 -11.24 4.82 5.32
N GLN A 239 -10.95 6.08 5.03
CA GLN A 239 -11.21 6.67 3.71
C GLN A 239 -10.42 5.97 2.60
N ILE A 240 -9.15 5.67 2.84
CA ILE A 240 -8.31 4.96 1.87
C ILE A 240 -8.79 3.52 1.69
N ALA A 241 -9.20 2.83 2.77
CA ALA A 241 -9.81 1.51 2.67
C ALA A 241 -11.07 1.54 1.80
N LEU A 242 -11.97 2.50 2.02
CA LEU A 242 -13.17 2.70 1.20
C LEU A 242 -12.84 3.06 -0.26
N GLY A 243 -11.79 3.85 -0.50
CA GLY A 243 -11.31 4.15 -1.86
C GLY A 243 -10.75 2.91 -2.57
N GLY A 244 -9.99 2.09 -1.84
CA GLY A 244 -9.53 0.78 -2.28
C GLY A 244 -10.70 -0.14 -2.60
N TRP A 245 -11.72 -0.19 -1.73
CA TRP A 245 -12.95 -0.95 -1.95
C TRP A 245 -13.73 -0.49 -3.18
N THR A 246 -13.81 0.83 -3.39
CA THR A 246 -14.46 1.45 -4.57
C THR A 246 -13.75 1.06 -5.86
N SER A 247 -12.42 1.17 -5.90
CA SER A 247 -11.60 0.76 -7.05
C SER A 247 -11.69 -0.75 -7.29
N ALA A 248 -11.62 -1.53 -6.20
CA ALA A 248 -11.62 -2.99 -6.27
C ALA A 248 -12.92 -3.57 -6.85
N ASN A 249 -14.06 -2.92 -6.60
CA ASN A 249 -15.38 -3.32 -7.08
C ASN A 249 -15.84 -2.56 -8.33
N TYR A 250 -14.97 -1.77 -8.98
CA TYR A 250 -15.31 -0.96 -10.15
C TYR A 250 -16.54 -0.05 -9.90
N ALA A 251 -16.63 0.52 -8.70
CA ALA A 251 -17.76 1.33 -8.26
C ALA A 251 -17.55 2.84 -8.45
N ALA A 252 -16.38 3.27 -8.93
CA ALA A 252 -16.03 4.69 -9.03
C ALA A 252 -17.05 5.51 -9.85
N LEU A 253 -17.49 4.97 -11.00
CA LEU A 253 -18.49 5.59 -11.88
C LEU A 253 -19.90 5.03 -11.68
N ALA A 254 -20.21 4.40 -10.53
CA ALA A 254 -21.54 3.88 -10.24
C ALA A 254 -22.63 4.97 -10.23
N CYS A 255 -22.23 6.21 -9.97
CA CYS A 255 -23.07 7.41 -10.03
C CYS A 255 -23.06 8.10 -11.41
N GLY A 256 -22.51 7.47 -12.45
CA GLY A 256 -22.18 8.13 -13.70
C GLY A 256 -21.09 9.19 -13.51
N THR A 257 -21.17 10.27 -14.28
CA THR A 257 -20.31 11.46 -14.16
C THR A 257 -20.96 12.56 -13.32
N ASP A 258 -22.03 12.23 -12.59
CA ASP A 258 -22.80 13.19 -11.80
C ASP A 258 -22.08 13.54 -10.48
N PHE A 259 -22.01 14.84 -10.23
CA PHE A 259 -21.60 15.43 -8.96
C PHE A 259 -22.28 16.80 -8.80
N PRO A 260 -22.87 17.15 -7.63
CA PRO A 260 -22.86 16.41 -6.36
C PRO A 260 -23.91 15.29 -6.27
N THR A 261 -24.90 15.28 -7.18
CA THR A 261 -25.92 14.22 -7.27
C THR A 261 -25.30 12.90 -7.74
N CYS A 262 -26.09 11.83 -7.68
CA CYS A 262 -25.75 10.50 -8.18
C CYS A 262 -26.95 9.99 -8.99
N LEU A 263 -26.77 9.78 -10.29
CA LEU A 263 -27.84 9.39 -11.22
C LEU A 263 -29.03 10.37 -11.19
N GLY A 264 -28.74 11.67 -11.20
CA GLY A 264 -29.73 12.74 -11.09
C GLY A 264 -30.45 12.87 -9.74
N GLN A 265 -30.10 12.04 -8.74
CA GLN A 265 -30.74 12.04 -7.41
C GLN A 265 -29.74 12.38 -6.31
N TRP A 266 -30.20 13.03 -5.24
CA TRP A 266 -29.37 13.27 -4.05
C TRP A 266 -29.19 12.01 -3.20
N TRP A 267 -30.20 11.13 -3.22
CA TRP A 267 -30.21 9.90 -2.44
C TRP A 267 -30.81 8.74 -3.26
N PRO A 268 -30.06 8.22 -4.24
CA PRO A 268 -30.51 7.08 -5.04
C PRO A 268 -30.63 5.80 -4.22
N ALA A 269 -31.28 4.79 -4.80
CA ALA A 269 -31.37 3.45 -4.22
C ALA A 269 -29.97 2.86 -3.98
N GLN A 270 -29.76 2.33 -2.77
CA GLN A 270 -28.48 1.83 -2.29
C GLN A 270 -28.69 0.47 -1.62
N ASP A 271 -27.92 -0.54 -2.03
CA ASP A 271 -27.89 -1.84 -1.36
C ASP A 271 -26.58 -2.02 -0.58
N TYR A 272 -26.62 -1.70 0.72
CA TYR A 272 -25.46 -1.87 1.60
C TYR A 272 -25.18 -3.34 1.95
N ARG A 273 -26.21 -4.20 1.89
CA ARG A 273 -26.07 -5.62 2.25
C ARG A 273 -25.18 -6.30 1.22
N GLU A 274 -25.45 -6.07 -0.06
CA GLU A 274 -24.59 -6.55 -1.14
C GLU A 274 -23.33 -5.69 -1.29
N GLY A 275 -23.40 -4.36 -1.19
CA GLY A 275 -22.23 -3.48 -1.39
C GLY A 275 -21.02 -3.77 -0.48
N PHE A 276 -21.23 -4.37 0.70
CA PHE A 276 -20.18 -4.60 1.70
C PHE A 276 -19.98 -6.07 2.10
N VAL A 277 -20.43 -7.03 1.29
CA VAL A 277 -20.05 -8.43 1.48
C VAL A 277 -18.54 -8.59 1.23
N LEU A 278 -17.79 -8.94 2.28
CA LEU A 278 -16.33 -9.05 2.24
C LEU A 278 -15.83 -10.28 1.49
N TRP A 279 -16.64 -11.33 1.43
CA TRP A 279 -16.26 -12.59 0.82
C TRP A 279 -17.41 -13.15 -0.02
N ARG A 280 -17.21 -13.17 -1.34
CA ARG A 280 -17.96 -14.02 -2.28
C ARG A 280 -16.98 -15.07 -2.82
N GLY A 281 -17.47 -16.23 -3.24
CA GLY A 281 -16.70 -17.45 -3.55
C GLY A 281 -15.38 -17.28 -4.34
N ILE A 282 -14.57 -18.32 -4.37
CA ILE A 282 -13.28 -18.36 -5.10
C ILE A 282 -13.55 -18.64 -6.59
N GLY A 283 -12.75 -18.06 -7.49
CA GLY A 283 -12.85 -18.29 -8.94
C GLY A 283 -13.72 -17.31 -9.73
N VAL A 284 -14.28 -16.28 -9.07
CA VAL A 284 -14.96 -15.17 -9.75
C VAL A 284 -13.93 -14.11 -10.11
N ASP A 285 -13.86 -13.74 -11.39
CA ASP A 285 -13.08 -12.59 -11.85
C ASP A 285 -13.79 -11.29 -11.47
N TYR A 286 -13.10 -10.41 -10.73
CA TYR A 286 -13.63 -9.12 -10.31
C TYR A 286 -13.27 -7.97 -11.24
N GLU A 287 -12.43 -8.21 -12.26
CA GLU A 287 -12.11 -7.22 -13.29
C GLU A 287 -13.39 -6.79 -14.04
N GLY A 288 -13.59 -5.47 -14.21
CA GLY A 288 -14.80 -4.90 -14.81
C GLY A 288 -16.02 -4.73 -13.88
N GLY A 289 -16.04 -5.36 -12.71
CA GLY A 289 -17.09 -5.20 -11.68
C GLY A 289 -18.23 -6.20 -11.77
N VAL A 290 -18.46 -6.93 -10.67
CA VAL A 290 -19.43 -8.04 -10.58
C VAL A 290 -20.76 -7.61 -9.95
N LEU A 291 -20.74 -6.52 -9.19
CA LEU A 291 -21.89 -6.06 -8.40
C LEU A 291 -22.94 -5.35 -9.27
N ASP A 292 -24.20 -5.48 -8.87
CA ASP A 292 -25.31 -4.74 -9.46
C ASP A 292 -25.18 -3.23 -9.22
N GLY A 293 -26.07 -2.45 -9.86
CA GLY A 293 -26.05 -0.99 -9.78
C GLY A 293 -26.17 -0.47 -8.34
N PRO A 294 -27.25 -0.81 -7.60
CA PRO A 294 -27.49 -0.32 -6.24
C PRO A 294 -26.37 -0.65 -5.24
N ALA A 295 -25.74 -1.83 -5.33
CA ALA A 295 -24.61 -2.17 -4.45
C ALA A 295 -23.38 -1.31 -4.74
N ARG A 296 -23.06 -1.06 -6.01
CA ARG A 296 -21.94 -0.17 -6.38
C ARG A 296 -22.22 1.29 -6.02
N VAL A 297 -23.46 1.74 -6.16
CA VAL A 297 -23.89 3.07 -5.72
C VAL A 297 -23.70 3.21 -4.20
N ALA A 298 -24.07 2.20 -3.41
CA ALA A 298 -23.86 2.19 -1.96
C ALA A 298 -22.37 2.35 -1.58
N ILE A 299 -21.47 1.62 -2.27
CA ILE A 299 -20.02 1.76 -2.08
C ILE A 299 -19.56 3.19 -2.36
N GLN A 300 -19.93 3.73 -3.52
CA GLN A 300 -19.50 5.05 -3.97
C GLN A 300 -20.03 6.16 -3.06
N MET A 301 -21.29 6.08 -2.64
CA MET A 301 -21.91 7.03 -1.72
C MET A 301 -21.25 6.98 -0.33
N THR A 302 -20.94 5.79 0.21
CA THR A 302 -20.17 5.66 1.46
C THR A 302 -18.80 6.32 1.37
N HIS A 303 -18.08 6.11 0.26
CA HIS A 303 -16.78 6.75 0.04
C HIS A 303 -16.88 8.28 -0.01
N ARG A 304 -17.91 8.84 -0.67
CA ARG A 304 -18.17 10.29 -0.73
C ARG A 304 -18.50 10.88 0.65
N MET A 305 -19.36 10.24 1.43
CA MET A 305 -19.74 10.73 2.77
C MET A 305 -18.56 10.72 3.73
N MET A 306 -17.79 9.63 3.74
CA MET A 306 -16.58 9.56 4.57
C MET A 306 -15.53 10.60 4.13
N ALA A 307 -15.43 10.89 2.83
CA ALA A 307 -14.53 11.94 2.32
C ALA A 307 -14.86 13.32 2.93
N LEU A 308 -16.14 13.66 3.09
CA LEU A 308 -16.56 14.91 3.71
C LEU A 308 -16.12 15.00 5.17
N LEU A 309 -16.25 13.90 5.93
CA LEU A 309 -15.81 13.83 7.32
C LEU A 309 -14.29 14.00 7.44
N VAL A 310 -13.53 13.30 6.59
CA VAL A 310 -12.06 13.41 6.55
C VAL A 310 -11.63 14.83 6.17
N ALA A 311 -12.24 15.40 5.13
CA ALA A 311 -11.92 16.74 4.66
C ALA A 311 -12.23 17.80 5.72
N GLY A 312 -13.41 17.75 6.35
CA GLY A 312 -13.77 18.67 7.43
C GLY A 312 -12.80 18.58 8.61
N HIS A 313 -12.45 17.37 9.05
CA HIS A 313 -11.50 17.17 10.15
C HIS A 313 -10.09 17.69 9.82
N LEU A 314 -9.54 17.33 8.66
CA LEU A 314 -8.20 17.76 8.25
C LEU A 314 -8.13 19.26 7.94
N LEU A 315 -9.22 19.86 7.46
CA LEU A 315 -9.33 21.31 7.29
C LEU A 315 -9.20 22.04 8.63
N VAL A 316 -9.93 21.59 9.66
CA VAL A 316 -9.85 22.17 11.01
C VAL A 316 -8.44 22.04 11.58
N VAL A 317 -7.81 20.87 11.43
CA VAL A 317 -6.42 20.64 11.87
C VAL A 317 -5.45 21.56 11.11
N GLY A 318 -5.56 21.64 9.79
CA GLY A 318 -4.72 22.47 8.94
C GLY A 318 -4.82 23.96 9.27
N ILE A 319 -6.05 24.49 9.42
CA ILE A 319 -6.28 25.89 9.82
C ILE A 319 -5.67 26.16 11.19
N ARG A 320 -5.86 25.24 12.16
CA ARG A 320 -5.27 25.39 13.49
C ARG A 320 -3.75 25.43 13.42
N MET A 321 -3.12 24.58 12.61
CA MET A 321 -1.68 24.58 12.40
C MET A 321 -1.17 25.87 11.74
N VAL A 322 -1.87 26.40 10.73
CA VAL A 322 -1.50 27.67 10.09
C VAL A 322 -1.58 28.85 11.06
N ARG A 323 -2.51 28.80 12.01
CA ARG A 323 -2.65 29.83 13.07
C ARG A 323 -1.64 29.69 14.21
N THR A 324 -0.85 28.61 14.26
CA THR A 324 0.19 28.41 15.26
C THR A 324 1.56 28.81 14.67
N PRO A 325 2.24 29.84 15.22
CA PRO A 325 3.57 30.22 14.78
C PRO A 325 4.53 29.01 14.77
N GLY A 326 5.31 28.87 13.70
CA GLY A 326 6.23 27.73 13.51
C GLY A 326 5.61 26.47 12.89
N LEU A 327 4.28 26.38 12.77
CA LEU A 327 3.59 25.28 12.06
C LEU A 327 2.98 25.69 10.72
N VAL A 328 3.10 26.97 10.33
CA VAL A 328 2.53 27.54 9.09
C VAL A 328 2.86 26.72 7.85
N PHE A 329 4.13 26.31 7.68
CA PHE A 329 4.56 25.51 6.55
C PHE A 329 3.79 24.19 6.45
N TRP A 330 3.80 23.39 7.52
CA TRP A 330 3.14 22.08 7.52
C TRP A 330 1.62 22.16 7.51
N GLY A 331 1.05 23.21 8.12
CA GLY A 331 -0.38 23.51 8.00
C GLY A 331 -0.77 23.83 6.56
N SER A 332 0.04 24.64 5.86
CA SER A 332 -0.17 25.00 4.46
C SER A 332 -0.01 23.79 3.53
N VAL A 333 0.99 22.93 3.76
CA VAL A 333 1.17 21.67 3.03
C VAL A 333 -0.05 20.76 3.20
N LEU A 334 -0.54 20.59 4.43
CA LEU A 334 -1.73 19.76 4.71
C LEU A 334 -2.97 20.30 4.00
N LEU A 335 -3.20 21.62 4.05
CA LEU A 335 -4.34 22.27 3.40
C LEU A 335 -4.24 22.21 1.87
N GLY A 336 -3.05 22.41 1.31
CA GLY A 336 -2.80 22.31 -0.14
C GLY A 336 -3.06 20.90 -0.65
N LEU A 337 -2.50 19.88 0.02
CA LEU A 337 -2.73 18.47 -0.32
C LEU A 337 -4.21 18.08 -0.16
N LEU A 338 -4.88 18.54 0.90
CA LEU A 338 -6.30 18.27 1.10
C LEU A 338 -7.16 18.86 -0.03
N THR A 339 -6.89 20.12 -0.39
CA THR A 339 -7.60 20.81 -1.49
C THR A 339 -7.39 20.08 -2.80
N ALA A 340 -6.14 19.71 -3.11
CA ALA A 340 -5.82 18.93 -4.30
C ALA A 340 -6.52 17.55 -4.28
N GLN A 341 -6.57 16.86 -3.14
CA GLN A 341 -7.20 15.55 -3.03
C GLN A 341 -8.71 15.61 -3.29
N VAL A 342 -9.39 16.61 -2.74
CA VAL A 342 -10.83 16.83 -2.97
C VAL A 342 -11.08 17.17 -4.44
N ALA A 343 -10.28 18.08 -5.02
CA ALA A 343 -10.40 18.44 -6.43
C ALA A 343 -10.18 17.23 -7.36
N LEU A 344 -9.13 16.43 -7.13
CA LEU A 344 -8.86 15.20 -7.88
C LEU A 344 -9.99 14.16 -7.72
N GLY A 345 -10.57 14.05 -6.52
CA GLY A 345 -11.70 13.16 -6.25
C GLY A 345 -12.95 13.54 -7.05
N ILE A 346 -13.26 14.84 -7.12
CA ILE A 346 -14.37 15.37 -7.93
C ILE A 346 -14.07 15.18 -9.42
N SER A 347 -12.85 15.51 -9.86
CA SER A 347 -12.42 15.37 -11.25
C SER A 347 -12.49 13.91 -11.75
N ASN A 348 -12.21 12.92 -10.89
CA ASN A 348 -12.39 11.51 -11.25
C ASN A 348 -13.82 11.17 -11.66
N ILE A 349 -14.82 11.88 -11.16
CA ILE A 349 -16.21 11.65 -11.51
C ILE A 349 -16.59 12.49 -12.71
N VAL A 350 -16.41 13.80 -12.62
CA VAL A 350 -16.87 14.75 -13.65
C VAL A 350 -16.17 14.51 -15.00
N LEU A 351 -14.91 14.07 -14.99
CA LEU A 351 -14.15 13.80 -16.21
C LEU A 351 -14.22 12.33 -16.67
N GLY A 352 -15.03 11.48 -16.04
CA GLY A 352 -15.17 10.07 -16.45
C GLY A 352 -13.96 9.20 -16.16
N LEU A 353 -13.36 9.35 -14.96
CA LEU A 353 -12.24 8.58 -14.43
C LEU A 353 -10.99 8.52 -15.35
N PRO A 354 -10.40 9.66 -15.77
CA PRO A 354 -9.17 9.62 -16.55
C PRO A 354 -8.04 8.98 -15.74
N LEU A 355 -7.28 8.08 -16.37
CA LEU A 355 -6.22 7.31 -15.72
C LEU A 355 -5.26 8.18 -14.90
N TRP A 356 -4.80 9.30 -15.46
CA TRP A 356 -3.87 10.21 -14.79
C TRP A 356 -4.49 10.90 -13.56
N VAL A 357 -5.79 11.22 -13.58
CA VAL A 357 -6.49 11.81 -12.42
C VAL A 357 -6.64 10.78 -11.32
N ALA A 358 -7.00 9.55 -11.68
CA ALA A 358 -7.18 8.46 -10.72
C ALA A 358 -5.85 8.06 -10.07
N THR A 359 -4.77 7.98 -10.84
CA THR A 359 -3.41 7.77 -10.33
C THR A 359 -2.95 8.94 -9.46
N ALA A 360 -3.18 10.19 -9.87
CA ALA A 360 -2.84 11.37 -9.07
C ALA A 360 -3.63 11.43 -7.75
N HIS A 361 -4.90 11.03 -7.75
CA HIS A 361 -5.72 10.94 -6.54
C HIS A 361 -5.15 9.91 -5.55
N ASN A 362 -4.63 8.77 -6.03
CA ASN A 362 -3.94 7.80 -5.17
C ASN A 362 -2.61 8.36 -4.62
N ALA A 363 -1.83 9.06 -5.45
CA ALA A 363 -0.61 9.73 -5.02
C ALA A 363 -0.89 10.79 -3.93
N GLY A 364 -1.92 11.60 -4.12
CA GLY A 364 -2.34 12.62 -3.15
C GLY A 364 -2.76 12.01 -1.81
N ALA A 365 -3.48 10.88 -1.81
CA ALA A 365 -3.82 10.16 -0.58
C ALA A 365 -2.56 9.65 0.16
N ALA A 366 -1.59 9.10 -0.57
CA ALA A 366 -0.32 8.67 0.00
C ALA A 366 0.50 9.84 0.58
N LEU A 367 0.49 11.00 -0.08
CA LEU A 367 1.14 12.22 0.41
C LEU A 367 0.47 12.83 1.64
N LEU A 368 -0.87 12.79 1.71
CA LEU A 368 -1.62 13.15 2.92
C LEU A 368 -1.23 12.24 4.10
N LEU A 369 -1.19 10.92 3.87
CA LEU A 369 -0.77 9.95 4.87
C LEU A 369 0.67 10.20 5.33
N PHE A 370 1.59 10.38 4.39
CA PHE A 370 2.99 10.76 4.66
C PHE A 370 3.08 12.00 5.56
N THR A 371 2.29 13.04 5.24
CA THR A 371 2.29 14.31 5.99
C THR A 371 1.78 14.12 7.42
N VAL A 372 0.64 13.44 7.60
CA VAL A 372 0.05 13.18 8.93
C VAL A 372 0.98 12.31 9.79
N VAL A 373 1.52 11.23 9.23
CA VAL A 373 2.46 10.33 9.93
C VAL A 373 3.77 11.06 10.26
N GLY A 374 4.29 11.87 9.33
CA GLY A 374 5.48 12.68 9.55
C GLY A 374 5.30 13.68 10.70
N LEU A 375 4.15 14.35 10.77
CA LEU A 375 3.81 15.24 11.88
C LEU A 375 3.73 14.50 13.21
N LEU A 376 3.06 13.34 13.25
CA LEU A 376 2.98 12.49 14.44
C LEU A 376 4.34 11.98 14.91
N ALA A 377 5.27 11.71 13.99
CA ALA A 377 6.62 11.26 14.32
C ALA A 377 7.48 12.38 14.96
N ARG A 378 7.19 13.64 14.62
CA ARG A 378 8.02 14.82 14.93
C ARG A 378 7.50 15.68 16.07
N LEU A 379 6.18 15.84 16.22
CA LEU A 379 5.57 16.72 17.22
C LEU A 379 5.82 16.24 18.66
N ARG A 380 6.32 17.14 19.52
CA ARG A 380 6.61 16.92 20.95
C ARG A 380 6.18 18.12 21.79
N ALA A 381 5.78 17.87 23.03
CA ALA A 381 5.62 18.94 24.02
C ALA A 381 7.01 19.38 24.52
N PRO A 382 7.18 20.62 25.00
CA PRO A 382 8.34 21.03 25.78
C PRO A 382 8.48 20.11 27.01
N GLU A 383 9.72 19.84 27.40
CA GLU A 383 10.04 19.06 28.63
C GLU A 383 9.74 19.85 29.90
#